data_AF-A0A8J7AZB7-F1
#
_entry.id   AF-A0A8J7AZB7-F1
#
_cell.length_a   1.000
_cell.length_b   1.000
_cell.length_c   1.000
_cell.angle_alpha   90.00
_cell.angle_beta   90.00
_cell.angle_gamma   90.00
#
_symmetry.space_group_name_H-M   'P 1'
#
loop_
_entity.id
_entity.type
_entity.pdbx_description
1 polymer ?
#
loop_
_entity_poly.entity_id
_entity_poly.type
_entity_poly.pdbx_seq_one_letter_code
_entity_poly.pdbx_strand_id
1 'polypeptide(L)' 'MALLTRPLTLQAFLRLPNIEESPAWELIHGQPLQKPMPALHHSRLQKRLVAAIEQVDSPFCPKLHSG' A
#
# COMPACT_ATOMS: atom_id res chain seq x y z
N MET A 1 -15.47 23.20 6.07
CA MET A 1 -15.66 23.86 4.76
C MET A 1 -14.78 23.12 3.75
N ALA A 2 -15.37 22.44 2.76
CA ALA A 2 -14.61 21.72 1.76
C ALA A 2 -14.27 22.67 0.61
N LEU A 3 -12.98 22.93 0.39
CA LEU A 3 -12.52 23.56 -0.83
C LEU A 3 -12.79 22.58 -1.98
N LEU A 4 -13.44 23.05 -3.06
CA LEU A 4 -13.60 22.29 -4.30
C LEU A 4 -12.23 22.15 -4.96
N THR A 5 -11.40 21.23 -4.46
CA THR A 5 -10.14 20.86 -5.06
C THR A 5 -10.41 20.04 -6.30
N ARG A 6 -9.83 20.47 -7.43
CA ARG A 6 -9.91 19.70 -8.68
C ARG A 6 -9.29 18.33 -8.44
N PRO A 7 -9.91 17.23 -8.90
CA PRO A 7 -9.38 15.88 -8.72
C PRO A 7 -7.96 15.80 -9.28
N LEU A 8 -7.02 15.32 -8.46
CA LEU A 8 -5.63 15.12 -8.85
C LEU A 8 -5.54 13.97 -9.85
N THR A 9 -4.76 14.14 -10.91
CA THR A 9 -4.47 13.05 -11.84
C THR A 9 -3.46 12.09 -11.21
N LEU A 10 -3.45 10.83 -11.65
CA LEU A 10 -2.46 9.85 -11.21
C LEU A 10 -1.03 10.32 -11.44
N GLN A 11 -0.75 10.95 -12.58
CA GLN A 11 0.59 11.46 -12.90
C GLN A 11 1.03 12.61 -11.99
N ALA A 12 0.10 13.49 -11.58
CA ALA A 12 0.39 14.54 -10.62
C ALA A 12 0.58 13.98 -9.21
N PHE A 13 -0.23 12.98 -8.82
CA PHE A 13 -0.09 12.25 -7.56
C PHE A 13 1.29 11.61 -7.43
N LEU A 14 1.75 10.86 -8.43
CA LEU A 14 3.04 10.16 -8.41
C LEU A 14 4.27 11.09 -8.37
N ARG A 15 4.10 12.40 -8.58
CA ARG A 15 5.17 13.41 -8.50
C ARG A 15 5.21 14.17 -7.18
N LEU A 16 4.27 13.89 -6.26
CA LEU A 16 4.29 14.51 -4.94
C LEU A 16 5.57 14.07 -4.20
N PRO A 17 6.19 14.94 -3.40
CA PRO A 17 7.51 14.66 -2.81
C PRO A 17 7.47 13.62 -1.68
N ASN A 18 6.29 13.39 -1.08
CA ASN A 18 6.11 12.64 0.14
C ASN A 18 5.33 11.33 -0.04
N ILE A 19 5.10 10.86 -1.27
CA ILE A 19 4.22 9.68 -1.50
C ILE A 19 4.83 8.39 -0.96
N GLU A 20 6.17 8.33 -0.96
CA GLU A 20 6.97 7.19 -0.50
C GLU A 20 7.15 7.19 1.03
N GLU A 21 6.68 8.23 1.73
CA GLU A 21 6.75 8.28 3.20
C GLU A 21 5.79 7.27 3.84
N SER A 22 6.13 6.83 5.05
CA SER A 22 5.28 5.95 5.85
C SER A 22 4.41 6.77 6.83
N PRO A 23 3.12 6.48 6.97
CA PRO A 23 2.34 5.47 6.24
C PRO A 23 2.07 5.90 4.79
N ALA A 24 1.90 4.91 3.90
CA ALA A 24 1.77 5.13 2.46
C ALA A 24 0.59 6.03 2.08
N TRP A 25 0.72 6.74 0.97
CA TRP A 25 -0.34 7.54 0.37
C TRP A 25 -1.11 6.78 -0.72
N GLU A 26 -2.42 7.01 -0.80
CA GLU A 26 -3.34 6.41 -1.78
C GLU A 26 -4.10 7.52 -2.51
N LEU A 27 -4.31 7.38 -3.83
CA LEU A 27 -5.15 8.30 -4.60
C LEU A 27 -6.57 7.74 -4.73
N ILE A 28 -7.52 8.29 -3.96
CA ILE A 28 -8.91 7.84 -3.94
C ILE A 28 -9.80 8.98 -4.44
N HIS A 29 -10.56 8.74 -5.51
CA HIS A 29 -11.43 9.75 -6.15
C HIS A 29 -10.73 11.07 -6.48
N GLY A 30 -9.46 10.98 -6.89
CA GLY A 30 -8.62 12.14 -7.19
C GLY A 30 -8.20 12.95 -5.97
N GLN A 31 -8.30 12.38 -4.77
CA GLN A 31 -7.78 12.97 -3.54
C GLN A 31 -6.63 12.09 -3.02
N PRO A 32 -5.46 12.67 -2.69
CA PRO A 32 -4.42 11.95 -1.97
C PRO A 32 -4.84 11.78 -0.50
N LEU A 33 -4.90 10.54 -0.02
CA LEU A 33 -5.17 10.20 1.37
C LEU A 33 -4.03 9.35 1.92
N GLN A 34 -3.56 9.66 3.12
CA GLN A 34 -2.58 8.83 3.81
C GLN A 34 -3.27 7.67 4.52
N LYS A 35 -2.70 6.46 4.43
CA LYS A 35 -3.19 5.31 5.19
C LYS A 35 -3.09 5.59 6.70
N PRO A 36 -3.99 5.02 7.51
CA PRO A 36 -3.79 4.97 8.95
C PRO A 36 -2.47 4.27 9.29
N MET A 37 -1.78 4.76 10.31
CA MET A 37 -0.60 4.09 10.84
C MET A 37 -0.97 2.65 11.26
N PRO A 38 -0.29 1.62 10.73
CA PRO A 38 -0.63 0.25 11.06
C PRO A 38 -0.35 -0.04 12.55
N ALA A 39 -1.35 -0.58 13.24
CA ALA A 39 -1.22 -1.03 14.62
C ALA A 39 -0.51 -2.39 14.72
N LEU A 40 0.03 -2.73 15.90
CA LEU A 40 0.75 -3.98 16.13
C LEU A 40 -0.04 -5.24 15.69
N HIS A 41 -1.33 -5.30 16.04
CA HIS A 41 -2.19 -6.43 15.67
C HIS A 41 -2.38 -6.54 14.16
N HIS A 42 -2.60 -5.41 13.49
CA HIS A 42 -2.70 -5.35 12.03
C HIS A 42 -1.41 -5.85 11.37
N SER A 43 -0.25 -5.35 11.83
CA SER A 43 1.06 -5.76 11.31
C SER A 43 1.34 -7.25 11.52
N ARG A 44 0.93 -7.82 12.67
CA ARG A 44 1.08 -9.26 12.94
C ARG A 44 0.20 -10.10 12.01
N LEU A 45 -1.06 -9.69 11.80
CA LEU A 45 -1.98 -10.39 10.90
C LEU A 45 -1.49 -10.34 9.46
N GLN A 46 -1.11 -9.16 8.97
CA GLN A 46 -0.60 -8.97 7.61
C GLN A 46 0.61 -9.86 7.33
N LYS A 47 1.61 -9.89 8.23
CA LYS A 47 2.79 -10.75 8.07
C LYS A 47 2.44 -12.25 8.00
N ARG A 48 1.56 -12.72 8.88
CA ARG A 48 1.13 -14.13 8.89
C ARG A 48 0.35 -14.50 7.62
N LEU A 49 -0.49 -13.60 7.13
CA LEU A 49 -1.26 -13.82 5.90
C LEU A 49 -0.35 -13.89 4.68
N VAL A 50 0.61 -12.95 4.55
CA VAL A 50 1.60 -12.98 3.46
C VAL A 50 2.37 -14.30 3.47
N ALA A 51 2.89 -14.72 4.62
CA ALA A 51 3.61 -15.98 4.75
C ALA A 51 2.76 -17.22 4.41
N ALA A 52 1.46 -17.19 4.72
CA ALA A 52 0.54 -18.29 4.36
C ALA A 52 0.26 -18.34 2.86
N ILE A 53 0.15 -17.17 2.20
CA ILE A 53 -0.02 -17.07 0.74
C ILE A 53 1.25 -17.52 0.01
N GLU A 54 2.43 -17.21 0.55
CA GLU A 54 3.69 -17.69 -0.03
C GLU A 54 3.87 -19.21 0.09
N GLN A 55 3.21 -19.86 1.04
CA GLN A 55 3.29 -21.32 1.19
C GLN A 55 2.39 -22.11 0.24
N VAL A 56 1.41 -21.47 -0.39
CA VAL A 56 0.59 -22.13 -1.41
C VAL A 56 1.28 -22.07 -2.76
N ASP A 57 1.24 -23.17 -3.51
CA ASP A 57 1.81 -23.25 -4.85
C ASP A 57 1.09 -22.25 -5.78
N SER A 58 1.77 -21.14 -6.03
CA SER A 58 1.31 -20.06 -6.90
C SER A 58 2.41 -19.75 -7.91
N PRO A 59 2.09 -19.48 -9.19
CA PRO A 59 3.06 -19.06 -10.19
C PRO A 59 3.73 -17.71 -9.86
N PHE A 60 3.17 -16.97 -8.89
CA PHE A 60 3.73 -15.71 -8.40
C PHE A 60 4.48 -15.86 -7.08
N CYS A 61 4.51 -17.06 -6.49
CA CYS A 61 5.33 -17.32 -5.33
C CYS A 61 6.80 -17.51 -5.77
N PRO A 62 7.75 -16.71 -5.25
CA PRO A 62 9.16 -16.99 -5.49
C PRO A 62 9.48 -18.37 -4.89
N LYS A 63 9.68 -19.37 -5.75
CA LYS A 63 10.15 -20.69 -5.33
C LYS A 63 11.48 -20.48 -4.61
N LEU A 64 11.48 -20.66 -3.30
CA LEU A 64 12.71 -20.80 -2.52
C LEU A 64 13.48 -21.97 -3.12
N HIS A 65 14.51 -21.67 -3.91
CA HIS A 65 15.46 -22.68 -4.36
C HIS A 65 16.31 -23.01 -3.14
N SER A 66 15.90 -24.05 -2.41
CA SER A 66 16.69 -24.64 -1.35
C SER A 66 17.93 -25.29 -1.99
N GLY A 67 19.09 -24.64 -1.83
CA GLY A 67 20.40 -25.27 -1.99
C GLY A 67 20.85 -25.88 -0.67
#